data_AF-A0A3D2AKM0-F1
#
_entry.id   AF-A0A3D2AKM0-F1
#
_cell.length_a   1.000
_cell.length_b   1.000
_cell.length_c   1.000
_cell.angle_alpha   90.00
_cell.angle_beta   90.00
_cell.angle_gamma   90.00
#
_symmetry.space_group_name_H-M   'P 1'
#
loop_
_entity.id
_entity.type
_entity.pdbx_description
1 polymer ?
#
loop_
_entity_poly.entity_id
_entity_poly.type
_entity_poly.pdbx_seq_one_letter_code
_entity_poly.pdbx_strand_id
1 'polypeptide(L)'
;MGKELTRTSADLPLRSQLKQLGAIFLVESVISQWQAGTATITSLLDQQQTQVEASAIVVATTNRAFNELELELTQAGISCHTIGDCVAPRQAIQAIYEGHKLGLEL
;
A
#
# COMPACT_ATOMS: atom_id res chain seq x y z
N MET A 1 -1.57 -1.68 -28.39
CA MET A 1 -0.73 -2.15 -27.26
C MET A 1 -1.11 -1.30 -26.06
N GLY A 2 -1.85 -1.91 -25.14
CA GLY A 2 -2.91 -1.25 -24.36
C GLY A 2 -2.45 -0.46 -23.14
N LYS A 3 -3.28 0.54 -22.77
CA LYS A 3 -3.21 1.38 -21.56
C LYS A 3 -2.97 0.63 -20.25
N GLU A 4 -3.20 -0.68 -20.21
CA GLU A 4 -2.91 -1.53 -19.05
C GLU A 4 -1.40 -1.73 -18.79
N LEU A 5 -0.56 -1.70 -19.83
CA LEU A 5 0.90 -1.74 -19.68
C LEU A 5 1.47 -0.42 -19.11
N THR A 6 0.67 0.65 -19.08
CA THR A 6 1.09 1.97 -18.61
C THR A 6 1.18 2.04 -17.08
N ARG A 7 0.43 1.22 -16.31
CA ARG A 7 0.52 1.28 -14.83
C ARG A 7 1.81 0.68 -14.28
N THR A 8 2.40 -0.31 -14.95
CA THR A 8 3.69 -0.88 -14.55
C THR A 8 4.88 -0.08 -15.13
N SER A 9 4.68 0.69 -16.21
CA SER A 9 5.72 1.51 -16.84
C SER A 9 5.71 2.99 -16.42
N ALA A 10 4.73 3.44 -15.64
CA ALA A 10 4.67 4.79 -15.09
C ALA A 10 5.65 5.05 -13.93
N ASP A 11 6.20 3.99 -13.34
CA ASP A 11 7.15 4.09 -12.23
C ASP A 11 8.40 4.90 -12.62
N LEU A 12 8.94 4.66 -13.82
CA LEU A 12 10.19 5.30 -14.23
C LEU A 12 10.02 6.82 -14.45
N PRO A 13 9.01 7.31 -15.21
CA PRO A 13 8.73 8.74 -15.29
C PRO A 13 8.49 9.39 -13.92
N LEU A 14 7.70 8.75 -13.05
CA LEU A 14 7.40 9.28 -11.72
C LEU A 14 8.65 9.38 -10.84
N ARG A 15 9.47 8.33 -10.79
CA ARG A 15 10.73 8.32 -10.03
C ARG A 15 11.71 9.37 -10.57
N SER A 16 11.76 9.56 -11.88
CA SER A 16 12.56 10.62 -12.52
C SER A 16 12.12 12.01 -12.04
N GLN A 17 10.81 12.29 -12.08
CA GLN A 17 10.26 13.57 -11.60
C GLN A 17 10.53 13.80 -10.12
N LEU A 18 10.31 12.80 -9.27
CA LEU A 18 10.61 12.87 -7.84
C LEU A 18 12.09 13.17 -7.59
N LYS A 19 12.99 12.51 -8.33
CA LYS A 19 14.43 12.76 -8.22
C LYS A 19 14.81 14.19 -8.61
N GLN A 20 14.22 14.72 -9.68
CA GLN A 20 14.41 16.11 -10.10
C GLN A 20 13.91 17.12 -9.06
N LEU A 21 12.88 16.76 -8.30
CA LEU A 21 12.35 17.54 -7.17
C LEU A 21 13.16 17.37 -5.87
N GLY A 22 14.23 16.59 -5.88
CA GLY A 22 15.13 16.41 -4.72
C GLY A 22 14.80 15.21 -3.83
N ALA A 23 13.87 14.33 -4.23
CA ALA A 23 13.62 13.10 -3.47
C ALA A 23 14.86 12.21 -3.43
N ILE A 24 15.15 11.68 -2.24
CA ILE A 24 16.21 10.70 -2.01
C ILE A 24 15.58 9.32 -1.94
N PHE A 25 16.04 8.40 -2.80
CA PHE A 25 15.59 7.01 -2.81
C PHE A 25 16.61 6.15 -2.07
N LEU A 26 16.20 5.57 -0.94
CA LEU A 26 16.95 4.55 -0.21
C LEU A 26 16.24 3.22 -0.47
N VAL A 27 16.70 2.50 -1.49
CA VAL A 27 16.17 1.21 -1.91
C VAL A 27 16.81 0.08 -1.10
N GLU A 28 16.17 -1.10 -1.08
CA GLU A 28 16.60 -2.25 -0.28
C GLU A 28 16.94 -1.88 1.17
N SER A 29 16.15 -0.97 1.74
CA SER A 29 16.42 -0.35 3.04
C SER A 29 15.18 -0.37 3.93
N VAL A 30 15.39 -0.40 5.24
CA VAL A 30 14.33 -0.33 6.26
C VAL A 30 14.62 0.77 7.27
N ILE A 31 13.56 1.41 7.80
CA ILE A 31 13.66 2.23 9.02
C ILE A 31 13.67 1.26 10.20
N SER A 32 14.84 1.03 10.80
CA SER A 32 15.00 0.10 11.93
C SER A 32 14.77 0.76 13.28
N GLN A 33 14.94 2.09 13.37
CA GLN A 33 14.66 2.87 14.56
C GLN A 33 14.22 4.28 14.20
N TRP A 34 13.34 4.86 15.03
CA TRP A 34 12.96 6.26 14.98
C TRP A 34 13.04 6.86 16.39
N GLN A 35 13.84 7.90 16.56
CA GLN A 35 13.98 8.57 17.86
C GLN A 35 14.30 10.04 17.68
N ALA A 36 13.57 10.90 18.39
CA ALA A 36 13.87 12.34 18.50
C ALA A 36 14.09 13.08 17.17
N GLY A 37 13.36 12.73 16.10
CA GLY A 37 13.50 13.36 14.79
C GLY A 37 14.62 12.77 13.91
N THR A 38 15.14 11.60 14.27
CA THR A 38 16.14 10.89 13.48
C THR A 38 15.70 9.46 13.20
N ALA A 39 15.74 9.07 11.92
CA ALA A 39 15.54 7.70 11.45
C ALA A 39 16.90 7.01 11.30
N THR A 40 17.03 5.82 11.88
CA THR A 40 18.09 4.89 11.51
C THR A 40 17.60 4.05 10.32
N ILE A 41 18.27 4.23 9.19
CA ILE A 41 18.03 3.46 7.98
C ILE A 41 19.06 2.33 7.92
N THR A 42 18.61 1.10 7.74
CA THR A 42 19.47 -0.08 7.61
C THR A 42 19.33 -0.67 6.22
N SER A 43 20.45 -0.82 5.52
CA SER A 43 20.53 -1.55 4.24
C SER A 43 20.30 -3.04 4.49
N LEU A 44 19.40 -3.64 3.73
CA LEU A 44 19.09 -5.07 3.79
C LEU A 44 20.11 -5.92 3.02
N LEU A 45 21.03 -5.28 2.29
CA LEU A 45 22.03 -5.95 1.46
C LEU A 45 23.32 -6.26 2.25
N ASP A 46 23.74 -5.34 3.12
CA ASP A 46 25.02 -5.39 3.83
C ASP A 46 24.92 -5.00 5.32
N GLN A 47 23.69 -4.75 5.80
CA GLN A 47 23.39 -4.37 7.18
C GLN A 47 24.01 -3.03 7.63
N GLN A 48 24.54 -2.22 6.71
CA GLN A 48 25.07 -0.90 7.05
C GLN A 48 23.95 0.05 7.49
N GLN A 49 24.27 0.92 8.45
CA GLN A 49 23.32 1.85 9.03
C GLN A 49 23.67 3.29 8.68
N THR A 50 22.65 4.11 8.39
CA THR A 50 22.77 5.55 8.13
C THR A 50 21.70 6.29 8.91
N GLN A 51 22.06 7.43 9.50
CA GLN A 51 21.11 8.29 10.20
C GLN A 51 20.55 9.35 9.24
N VAL A 52 19.24 9.55 9.28
CA VAL A 52 18.54 10.58 8.49
C VAL A 52 17.70 11.43 9.44
N GLU A 53 18.00 12.72 9.51
CA GLU A 53 17.17 13.67 10.24
C GLU A 53 15.89 13.98 9.46
N ALA A 54 14.75 13.93 10.13
CA ALA A 54 13.44 14.27 9.57
C ALA A 54 12.49 14.76 10.67
N SER A 55 11.53 15.61 10.30
CA SER A 55 10.51 16.08 11.24
C SER A 55 9.36 15.09 11.43
N ALA A 56 9.15 14.17 10.49
CA ALA A 56 8.04 13.22 10.50
C ALA A 56 8.33 11.95 9.69
N ILE A 57 7.56 10.90 10.00
CA ILE A 57 7.46 9.68 9.19
C ILE A 57 6.07 9.64 8.56
N VAL A 58 6.02 9.43 7.24
CA VAL A 58 4.80 9.08 6.51
C VAL A 58 4.87 7.60 6.15
N VAL A 59 3.96 6.80 6.69
CA VAL A 59 3.94 5.34 6.48
C VAL A 59 2.98 5.02 5.35
N ALA A 60 3.51 4.58 4.21
CA ALA A 60 2.75 4.12 3.05
C ALA A 60 2.95 2.60 2.87
N THR A 61 2.60 1.83 3.90
CA THR A 61 2.72 0.36 3.93
C THR A 61 1.46 -0.33 3.40
N THR A 62 1.42 -1.65 3.49
CA THR A 62 0.27 -2.45 3.07
C THR A 62 -1.00 -2.10 3.87
N ASN A 63 -2.11 -1.96 3.16
CA ASN A 63 -3.43 -1.75 3.75
C ASN A 63 -3.93 -3.02 4.45
N ARG A 64 -4.79 -2.87 5.46
CA ARG A 64 -5.50 -3.96 6.14
C ARG A 64 -6.98 -3.92 5.76
N ALA A 65 -7.60 -5.09 5.58
CA ALA A 65 -9.04 -5.20 5.37
C ALA A 65 -9.79 -4.64 6.59
N PHE A 66 -10.83 -3.84 6.33
CA PHE A 66 -11.72 -3.31 7.35
C PHE A 66 -13.09 -3.98 7.22
N ASN A 67 -13.30 -5.07 7.97
CA ASN A 67 -14.47 -5.94 7.88
C ASN A 67 -15.21 -6.12 9.21
N GLU A 68 -15.09 -5.17 10.14
CA GLU A 68 -15.70 -5.25 11.49
C GLU A 68 -17.22 -5.53 11.42
N LEU A 69 -17.94 -4.83 10.54
CA LEU A 69 -19.37 -5.02 10.37
C LEU A 69 -19.74 -6.42 9.83
N GLU A 70 -18.96 -7.00 8.91
CA GLU A 70 -19.22 -8.36 8.42
C GLU A 70 -19.02 -9.38 9.53
N LEU A 71 -17.99 -9.21 10.36
CA LEU A 71 -17.76 -10.06 11.52
C LEU A 71 -18.93 -9.98 12.52
N GLU A 72 -19.42 -8.78 12.80
CA GLU A 72 -20.58 -8.56 13.69
C GLU A 72 -21.86 -9.21 13.14
N LEU A 73 -22.15 -9.04 11.85
CA LEU A 73 -23.32 -9.65 11.21
C LEU A 73 -23.23 -11.18 11.21
N THR A 74 -22.04 -11.72 10.95
CA THR A 74 -21.78 -13.17 11.01
C THR A 74 -22.02 -13.72 12.41
N GLN A 75 -21.57 -13.03 13.45
CA GLN A 75 -21.81 -13.41 14.85
C GLN A 75 -23.30 -13.35 15.22
N ALA A 76 -24.06 -12.43 14.64
CA ALA A 76 -25.50 -12.33 14.81
C ALA A 76 -26.30 -13.36 13.97
N GLY A 77 -25.64 -14.21 13.18
CA GLY A 77 -26.30 -15.16 12.29
C GLY A 77 -26.97 -14.51 11.07
N ILE A 78 -26.59 -13.27 10.73
CA ILE A 78 -27.12 -12.53 9.59
C ILE A 78 -26.17 -12.72 8.41
N SER A 79 -26.69 -13.29 7.32
CA SER A 79 -25.92 -13.45 6.08
C SER A 79 -25.76 -12.11 5.35
N CYS A 80 -24.53 -11.77 4.98
CA CYS A 80 -24.23 -10.65 4.10
C CYS A 80 -23.21 -11.05 3.03
N HIS A 81 -23.18 -10.32 1.92
CA HIS A 81 -22.12 -10.42 0.93
C HIS A 81 -21.11 -9.27 1.09
N THR A 82 -19.83 -9.57 0.95
CA THR A 82 -18.73 -8.60 1.00
C THR A 82 -18.02 -8.51 -0.34
N ILE A 83 -17.57 -7.32 -0.71
CA ILE A 83 -16.84 -7.03 -1.95
C ILE A 83 -15.77 -5.96 -1.71
N GLY A 84 -14.73 -5.94 -2.52
CA GLY A 84 -13.74 -4.87 -2.52
C GLY A 84 -12.75 -4.97 -1.35
N ASP A 85 -12.32 -3.81 -0.84
CA ASP A 85 -11.18 -3.75 0.09
C ASP A 85 -11.48 -4.34 1.47
N CYS A 86 -12.75 -4.46 1.87
CA CYS A 86 -13.12 -5.18 3.09
C CYS A 86 -12.91 -6.70 2.97
N VAL A 87 -12.87 -7.24 1.74
CA VAL A 87 -12.48 -8.64 1.48
C VAL A 87 -10.97 -8.77 1.43
N ALA A 88 -10.33 -7.95 0.60
CA ALA A 88 -8.88 -7.88 0.49
C ALA A 88 -8.44 -6.59 -0.21
N PRO A 89 -7.70 -5.68 0.47
CA PRO A 89 -7.21 -4.43 -0.11
C PRO A 89 -6.31 -4.68 -1.31
N ARG A 90 -6.76 -4.25 -2.49
CA ARG A 90 -6.09 -4.51 -3.78
C ARG A 90 -6.23 -3.29 -4.70
N GLN A 91 -5.86 -3.47 -5.97
CA GLN A 91 -6.15 -2.45 -6.98
C GLN A 91 -7.66 -2.25 -7.12
N ALA A 92 -8.08 -1.01 -7.31
CA ALA A 92 -9.50 -0.62 -7.47
C ALA A 92 -10.28 -1.45 -8.50
N ILE A 93 -9.60 -1.97 -9.54
CA ILE A 93 -10.22 -2.83 -10.56
C ILE A 93 -10.82 -4.11 -9.95
N GLN A 94 -10.22 -4.63 -8.87
CA GLN A 94 -10.70 -5.83 -8.18
C GLN A 94 -12.01 -5.55 -7.45
N ALA A 95 -12.13 -4.41 -6.77
CA ALA A 95 -13.37 -4.00 -6.12
C ALA A 95 -14.51 -3.80 -7.14
N ILE A 96 -14.20 -3.18 -8.28
CA ILE A 96 -15.18 -2.99 -9.38
C ILE A 96 -15.61 -4.34 -9.94
N TYR A 97 -14.67 -5.24 -10.21
CA TYR A 97 -14.95 -6.57 -10.73
C TYR A 97 -15.83 -7.38 -9.77
N GLU A 98 -15.50 -7.39 -8.48
CA GLU A 98 -16.25 -8.14 -7.46
C GLU A 98 -17.67 -7.61 -7.30
N GLY A 99 -17.83 -6.28 -7.23
CA GLY A 99 -19.16 -5.67 -7.16
C GLY A 99 -20.00 -5.97 -8.40
N HIS A 100 -19.40 -5.88 -9.60
CA HIS A 100 -20.09 -6.18 -10.84
C HIS A 100 -20.51 -7.65 -10.92
N LYS A 101 -19.61 -8.58 -10.58
CA LYS A 101 -19.87 -10.00 -10.58
C LYS A 101 -21.02 -10.34 -9.62
N LEU A 102 -20.94 -9.91 -8.37
CA LEU A 102 -21.98 -10.18 -7.37
C LEU A 102 -23.33 -9.60 -7.81
N GLY A 103 -23.35 -8.39 -8.38
CA GLY A 103 -24.57 -7.77 -8.87
C GLY A 103 -25.22 -8.47 -10.07
N LEU A 104 -24.50 -9.34 -10.79
CA LEU A 104 -25.04 -10.18 -11.85
C LEU A 104 -25.48 -11.58 -11.37
N GLU A 105 -24.98 -12.01 -10.21
CA GLU A 105 -25.27 -13.33 -9.64
C GLU A 105 -26.50 -13.31 -8.70
N LEU A 106 -26.89 -12.14 -8.20
CA LEU A 106 -28.08 -11.89 -7.38
C LEU A 106 -29.32 -11.55 -8.24
#